data_AF-A0A965V553-F1
#
_entry.id   AF-A0A965V553-F1
#
_cell.length_a   1.000
_cell.length_b   1.000
_cell.length_c   1.000
_cell.angle_alpha   90.00
_cell.angle_beta   90.00
_cell.angle_gamma   90.00
#
_symmetry.space_group_name_H-M   'P 1'
#
loop_
_entity.id
_entity.type
_entity.pdbx_description
1 polymer ?
#
loop_
_entity_poly.entity_id
_entity_poly.type
_entity_poly.pdbx_seq_one_letter_code
_entity_poly.pdbx_strand_id
1 'polypeptide(L)'
;AEAEIRKNLVTRGYIKGIIGLPANLFYGTGIPACIVLVDKEGAKDRKEIFMIDASSGFMKDGNKNRLRSRDIHKIVDVFNTQEEVEKYSRLVPLKEIEKNEFNLNLPRYIDSQEEEDLQDIEAHLKGGIPSRDVEALKEYWDVCPGLKAALFSENRSKYLDLSVDKTAIKNSIFEHPEFQSYTEKMNALFSEWRNRAEKKLKALEAGHNPKEVIFELSEDLLDHYEEAPLLDQYDIYQHLMNYWSDTMQDDCYLIAADGWTAKAERIIEKDKKGKEKDKGWSCDLVPKSLIVSRYLEDEQKAITELETALEIAAAERTELEEEHGGEEGAFSELEKINKGAASARIKELRADKQSEAESKEEIAILKKWTELNNQESKLKKELKEKEAELDEKAYKQYPKLSELEIKTLVVDDKWLSTLESLIHGEMDRVSQSLTQRVKELAERYETPLPKMTEQVAELEGKVNKHLERMGFSWM
;
A
#
# COMPACT_ATOMS: atom_id res chain seq x y z
N ALA A 1 -35.79 27.90 20.80
CA ALA A 1 -36.52 26.80 20.15
C ALA A 1 -35.70 25.50 20.15
N GLU A 2 -34.58 25.41 19.42
CA GLU A 2 -33.82 24.14 19.28
C GLU A 2 -33.28 23.55 20.58
N ALA A 3 -32.76 24.39 21.49
CA ALA A 3 -32.26 23.94 22.80
C ALA A 3 -33.37 23.28 23.65
N GLU A 4 -34.59 23.81 23.58
CA GLU A 4 -35.75 23.29 24.29
C GLU A 4 -36.25 21.97 23.69
N ILE A 5 -36.23 21.86 22.35
CA ILE A 5 -36.55 20.59 21.65
C ILE A 5 -35.55 19.51 22.08
N ARG A 6 -34.24 19.83 22.02
CA ARG A 6 -33.17 18.90 22.40
C ARG A 6 -33.30 18.46 23.85
N LYS A 7 -33.51 19.40 24.78
CA LYS A 7 -33.79 19.09 26.19
C LYS A 7 -34.97 18.13 26.34
N ASN A 8 -36.08 18.40 25.66
CA ASN A 8 -37.26 17.52 25.72
C ASN A 8 -36.98 16.11 25.18
N LEU A 9 -36.23 15.96 24.09
CA LEU A 9 -35.87 14.65 23.54
C LEU A 9 -34.97 13.86 24.49
N VAL A 10 -34.01 14.53 25.11
CA VAL A 10 -33.08 13.94 26.09
C VAL A 10 -33.82 13.54 27.37
N THR A 11 -34.64 14.43 27.95
CA THR A 11 -35.39 14.14 29.19
C THR A 11 -36.44 13.05 29.02
N ARG A 12 -37.01 12.90 27.82
CA ARG A 12 -37.90 11.78 27.49
C ARG A 12 -37.15 10.47 27.22
N GLY A 13 -35.83 10.51 27.22
CA GLY A 13 -34.96 9.38 26.92
C GLY A 13 -35.08 8.91 25.47
N TYR A 14 -35.51 9.74 24.52
CA TYR A 14 -35.76 9.29 23.14
C TYR A 14 -34.48 9.12 22.31
N ILE A 15 -33.40 9.82 22.66
CA ILE A 15 -32.12 9.69 22.00
C ILE A 15 -31.41 8.48 22.61
N LYS A 16 -31.19 7.44 21.80
CA LYS A 16 -30.45 6.24 22.19
C LYS A 16 -28.95 6.42 22.04
N GLY A 17 -28.55 7.10 20.96
CA GLY A 17 -27.15 7.40 20.72
C GLY A 17 -26.90 8.41 19.61
N ILE A 18 -25.65 8.84 19.51
CA ILE A 18 -25.17 9.85 18.58
C ILE A 18 -23.86 9.38 17.98
N ILE A 19 -23.76 9.39 16.65
CA ILE A 19 -22.56 9.00 15.92
C ILE A 19 -22.06 10.21 15.14
N GLY A 20 -20.87 10.70 15.47
CA GLY A 20 -20.18 11.73 14.71
C GLY A 20 -19.53 11.13 13.47
N LEU A 21 -19.78 11.74 12.32
CA LEU A 21 -19.23 11.30 11.05
C LEU A 21 -18.08 12.23 10.61
N PRO A 22 -17.16 11.72 9.76
CA PRO A 22 -16.14 12.53 9.13
C PRO A 22 -16.68 13.78 8.43
N ALA A 23 -15.86 14.82 8.37
CA ALA A 23 -16.08 15.97 7.51
C ALA A 23 -16.03 15.58 6.03
N ASN A 24 -16.51 16.45 5.12
CA ASN A 24 -16.40 16.27 3.66
C ASN A 24 -16.97 14.96 3.08
N LEU A 25 -17.97 14.34 3.72
CA LEU A 25 -18.66 13.15 3.16
C LEU A 25 -19.68 13.50 2.06
N PHE A 26 -20.38 14.62 2.21
CA PHE A 26 -21.53 14.96 1.36
C PHE A 26 -21.17 15.87 0.19
N TYR A 27 -21.97 15.82 -0.89
CA TYR A 27 -21.86 16.81 -1.97
C TYR A 27 -22.35 18.17 -1.48
N GLY A 28 -21.60 19.24 -1.78
CA GLY A 28 -22.04 20.62 -1.55
C GLY A 28 -21.76 21.21 -0.16
N THR A 29 -21.21 20.45 0.79
CA THR A 29 -20.77 20.97 2.09
C THR A 29 -19.60 20.16 2.64
N GLY A 30 -18.65 20.84 3.30
CA GLY A 30 -17.53 20.20 3.98
C GLY A 30 -17.74 19.98 5.48
N ILE A 31 -18.87 20.44 6.02
CA ILE A 31 -19.17 20.37 7.45
C ILE A 31 -19.40 18.90 7.86
N PRO A 32 -18.85 18.44 9.00
CA PRO A 32 -19.15 17.11 9.53
C PRO A 32 -20.63 16.96 9.87
N ALA A 33 -21.15 15.75 9.68
CA ALA A 33 -22.53 15.40 10.04
C ALA A 33 -22.54 14.48 11.27
N CYS A 34 -23.72 14.29 11.85
CA CYS A 34 -23.92 13.25 12.86
C CYS A 34 -25.21 12.47 12.56
N ILE A 35 -25.25 11.22 13.03
CA ILE A 35 -26.45 10.39 13.04
C ILE A 35 -27.00 10.40 14.46
N VAL A 36 -28.23 10.85 14.64
CA VAL A 36 -28.94 10.80 15.93
C VAL A 36 -29.90 9.63 15.88
N LEU A 37 -29.65 8.60 16.69
CA LEU A 37 -30.50 7.43 16.78
C LEU A 37 -31.61 7.68 17.80
N VAL A 38 -32.85 7.67 17.30
CA VAL A 38 -34.05 7.88 18.11
C VAL A 38 -34.77 6.56 18.27
N ASP A 39 -34.93 6.13 19.52
CA ASP A 39 -35.58 4.88 19.89
C ASP A 39 -36.48 5.08 21.11
N LYS A 40 -37.78 4.83 20.94
CA LYS A 40 -38.76 4.94 22.03
C LYS A 40 -38.81 3.70 22.90
N GLU A 41 -38.28 2.58 22.43
CA GLU A 41 -38.17 1.36 23.22
C GLU A 41 -37.22 1.60 24.41
N GLY A 42 -37.64 1.20 25.60
CA GLY A 42 -36.88 1.41 26.85
C GLY A 42 -36.66 2.88 27.26
N ALA A 43 -37.25 3.86 26.55
CA ALA A 43 -36.92 5.28 26.75
C ALA A 43 -37.21 5.80 28.17
N LYS A 44 -38.21 5.23 28.86
CA LYS A 44 -38.55 5.61 30.25
C LYS A 44 -37.45 5.29 31.26
N ASP A 45 -36.66 4.26 30.97
CA ASP A 45 -35.62 3.76 31.86
C ASP A 45 -34.20 4.15 31.39
N ARG A 46 -34.09 4.78 30.21
CA ARG A 46 -32.82 5.21 29.62
C ARG A 46 -32.21 6.35 30.43
N LYS A 47 -31.01 6.09 30.98
CA LYS A 47 -30.27 7.02 31.84
C LYS A 47 -28.97 7.52 31.22
N GLU A 48 -28.60 7.01 30.05
CA GLU A 48 -27.40 7.36 29.32
C GLU A 48 -27.71 7.50 27.82
N ILE A 49 -26.83 8.21 27.11
CA ILE A 49 -26.80 8.28 25.65
C ILE A 49 -25.44 7.72 25.21
N PHE A 50 -25.46 6.72 24.32
CA PHE A 50 -24.22 6.18 23.79
C PHE A 50 -23.68 7.07 22.66
N MET A 51 -22.44 7.50 22.77
CA MET A 51 -21.83 8.43 21.83
C MET A 51 -20.62 7.78 21.15
N ILE A 52 -20.50 7.98 19.84
CA ILE A 52 -19.35 7.55 19.03
C ILE A 52 -18.82 8.77 18.27
N ASP A 53 -17.51 9.00 18.32
CA ASP A 53 -16.79 9.93 17.45
C ASP A 53 -16.01 9.15 16.37
N ALA A 54 -16.65 8.95 15.21
CA ALA A 54 -16.02 8.29 14.06
C ALA A 54 -15.40 9.29 13.07
N SER A 55 -15.15 10.54 13.49
CA SER A 55 -14.72 11.62 12.60
C SER A 55 -13.38 11.37 11.88
N SER A 56 -12.50 10.57 12.48
CA SER A 56 -11.20 10.17 11.91
C SER A 56 -11.25 8.91 11.04
N GLY A 57 -12.35 8.14 11.08
CA GLY A 57 -12.51 6.89 10.33
C GLY A 57 -12.93 7.13 8.89
N PHE A 58 -12.00 7.43 7.98
CA PHE A 58 -12.29 7.57 6.55
C PHE A 58 -11.05 7.35 5.67
N MET A 59 -11.27 7.21 4.36
CA MET A 59 -10.25 7.40 3.34
C MET A 59 -10.52 8.65 2.50
N LYS A 60 -9.45 9.29 2.00
CA LYS A 60 -9.57 10.36 1.00
C LYS A 60 -10.01 9.77 -0.34
N ASP A 61 -10.97 10.42 -0.98
CA ASP A 61 -11.48 10.10 -2.30
C ASP A 61 -11.61 11.41 -3.11
N GLY A 62 -10.49 11.80 -3.72
CA GLY A 62 -10.32 13.13 -4.33
C GLY A 62 -10.50 14.25 -3.31
N ASN A 63 -11.43 15.17 -3.58
CA ASN A 63 -11.73 16.29 -2.69
C ASN A 63 -12.67 15.92 -1.53
N LYS A 64 -13.02 14.64 -1.39
CA LYS A 64 -13.99 14.14 -0.41
C LYS A 64 -13.38 13.10 0.50
N ASN A 65 -14.12 12.82 1.56
CA ASN A 65 -13.88 11.67 2.41
C ASN A 65 -14.90 10.57 2.05
N ARG A 66 -14.50 9.31 2.18
CA ARG A 66 -15.36 8.14 2.01
C ARG A 66 -15.19 7.22 3.21
N LEU A 67 -16.31 6.76 3.78
CA LEU A 67 -16.28 5.69 4.78
C LEU A 67 -15.90 4.38 4.10
N ARG A 68 -14.90 3.69 4.63
CA ARG A 68 -14.53 2.35 4.20
C ARG A 68 -15.47 1.33 4.85
N SER A 69 -15.48 0.10 4.34
CA SER A 69 -16.28 -0.99 4.91
C SER A 69 -15.96 -1.22 6.39
N ARG A 70 -14.67 -1.19 6.75
CA ARG A 70 -14.20 -1.31 8.14
C ARG A 70 -14.69 -0.20 9.05
N ASP A 71 -14.77 1.03 8.54
CA ASP A 71 -15.20 2.19 9.34
C ASP A 71 -16.68 2.04 9.68
N ILE A 72 -17.48 1.58 8.71
CA ILE A 72 -18.91 1.32 8.90
C ILE A 72 -19.11 0.14 9.87
N HIS A 73 -18.37 -0.95 9.68
CA HIS A 73 -18.50 -2.16 10.49
C HIS A 73 -18.13 -1.87 11.95
N LYS A 74 -16.99 -1.24 12.21
CA LYS A 74 -16.58 -0.81 13.56
C LYS A 74 -17.60 0.10 14.25
N ILE A 75 -18.21 1.04 13.52
CA ILE A 75 -19.29 1.89 14.07
C ILE A 75 -20.47 1.02 14.51
N VAL A 76 -20.88 0.05 13.68
CA VAL A 76 -22.03 -0.82 13.94
C VAL A 76 -21.76 -1.72 15.14
N ASP A 77 -20.59 -2.35 15.20
CA ASP A 77 -20.19 -3.25 16.29
C ASP A 77 -20.19 -2.51 17.62
N VAL A 78 -19.40 -1.43 17.71
CA VAL A 78 -19.28 -0.62 18.93
C VAL A 78 -20.63 -0.05 19.35
N PHE A 79 -21.50 0.32 18.40
CA PHE A 79 -22.84 0.80 18.73
C PHE A 79 -23.75 -0.29 19.29
N ASN A 80 -23.70 -1.50 18.72
CA ASN A 80 -24.55 -2.60 19.12
C ASN A 80 -24.11 -3.22 20.44
N THR A 81 -22.80 -3.32 20.70
CA THR A 81 -22.24 -3.80 21.96
C THR A 81 -22.25 -2.72 23.06
N GLN A 82 -22.36 -1.45 22.67
CA GLN A 82 -22.22 -0.28 23.53
C GLN A 82 -20.87 -0.23 24.27
N GLU A 83 -19.82 -0.74 23.61
CA GLU A 83 -18.47 -0.79 24.16
C GLU A 83 -17.86 0.62 24.28
N GLU A 84 -17.26 0.92 25.43
CA GLU A 84 -16.53 2.17 25.62
C GLU A 84 -15.08 2.01 25.17
N VAL A 85 -14.74 2.60 24.03
CA VAL A 85 -13.42 2.55 23.41
C VAL A 85 -12.76 3.92 23.59
N GLU A 86 -11.54 3.92 24.13
CA GLU A 86 -10.80 5.15 24.39
C GLU A 86 -10.73 6.04 23.14
N LYS A 87 -10.98 7.35 23.30
CA LYS A 87 -10.99 8.36 22.23
C LYS A 87 -12.03 8.14 21.12
N TYR A 88 -12.85 7.10 21.17
CA TYR A 88 -13.77 6.72 20.10
C TYR A 88 -15.23 6.63 20.54
N SER A 89 -15.54 6.00 21.67
CA SER A 89 -16.92 5.84 22.15
C SER A 89 -17.03 5.96 23.66
N ARG A 90 -18.20 6.41 24.12
CA ARG A 90 -18.49 6.59 25.54
C ARG A 90 -19.98 6.50 25.84
N LEU A 91 -20.33 5.87 26.95
CA LEU A 91 -21.68 5.86 27.47
C LEU A 91 -21.87 7.05 28.41
N VAL A 92 -22.57 8.09 27.96
CA VAL A 92 -22.65 9.37 28.67
C VAL A 92 -23.90 9.45 29.55
N PRO A 93 -23.77 9.62 30.88
CA PRO A 93 -24.92 9.75 31.76
C PRO A 93 -25.73 11.02 31.51
N LEU A 94 -27.06 10.92 31.60
CA LEU A 94 -27.96 12.08 31.46
C LEU A 94 -27.66 13.20 32.45
N LYS A 95 -27.14 12.89 33.64
CA LYS A 95 -26.69 13.88 34.63
C LYS A 95 -25.52 14.73 34.12
N GLU A 96 -24.58 14.12 33.40
CA GLU A 96 -23.46 14.82 32.77
C GLU A 96 -23.96 15.69 31.60
N ILE A 97 -24.95 15.20 30.85
CA ILE A 97 -25.61 15.96 29.79
C ILE A 97 -26.38 17.15 30.34
N GLU A 98 -27.07 17.01 31.48
CA GLU A 98 -27.74 18.12 32.18
C GLU A 98 -26.74 19.18 32.65
N LYS A 99 -25.60 18.76 33.21
CA LYS A 99 -24.51 19.67 33.62
C LYS A 99 -23.94 20.45 32.43
N ASN A 100 -23.93 19.84 31.26
CA ASN A 100 -23.54 20.45 29.99
C ASN A 100 -24.70 21.18 29.27
N GLU A 101 -25.76 21.56 29.99
CA GLU A 101 -26.91 22.31 29.46
C GLU A 101 -27.59 21.62 28.26
N PHE A 102 -27.63 20.28 28.29
CA PHE A 102 -28.14 19.43 27.22
C PHE A 102 -27.39 19.60 25.88
N ASN A 103 -26.16 20.11 25.87
CA ASN A 103 -25.34 20.25 24.67
C ASN A 103 -24.77 18.89 24.24
N LEU A 104 -25.19 18.36 23.10
CA LEU A 104 -24.81 17.03 22.63
C LEU A 104 -23.59 17.02 21.70
N ASN A 105 -22.74 18.05 21.75
CA ASN A 105 -21.53 18.10 20.92
C ASN A 105 -20.48 17.09 21.42
N LEU A 106 -20.03 16.20 20.54
CA LEU A 106 -19.15 15.06 20.89
C LEU A 106 -17.86 15.44 21.62
N PRO A 107 -17.12 16.50 21.25
CA PRO A 107 -15.88 16.88 21.93
C PRO A 107 -16.06 17.29 23.41
N ARG A 108 -17.29 17.43 23.89
CA ARG A 108 -17.57 17.66 25.32
C ARG A 108 -17.50 16.37 26.15
N TYR A 109 -17.58 15.22 25.49
CA TYR A 109 -17.76 13.93 26.11
C TYR A 109 -16.66 12.93 25.75
N ILE A 110 -16.11 13.06 24.54
CA ILE A 110 -15.06 12.22 23.99
C ILE A 110 -13.91 13.14 23.58
N ASP A 111 -12.74 12.93 24.16
CA ASP A 111 -11.51 13.60 23.74
C ASP A 111 -10.81 12.72 22.70
N SER A 112 -11.04 13.06 21.43
CA SER A 112 -10.47 12.36 20.28
C SER A 112 -9.15 12.96 19.79
N GLN A 113 -8.56 13.91 20.53
CA GLN A 113 -7.29 14.52 20.13
C GLN A 113 -6.14 13.51 20.25
N GLU A 114 -5.30 13.49 19.21
CA GLU A 114 -4.02 12.81 19.29
C GLU A 114 -3.16 13.51 20.34
N GLU A 115 -2.57 12.73 21.24
CA GLU A 115 -1.65 13.30 22.20
C GLU A 115 -0.39 13.72 21.45
N GLU A 116 -0.09 15.01 21.46
CA GLU A 116 1.19 15.48 20.94
C GLU A 116 2.31 14.91 21.80
N ASP A 117 3.40 14.51 21.14
CA ASP A 117 4.59 14.09 21.85
C ASP A 117 5.09 15.20 22.76
N LEU A 118 5.15 14.88 24.04
CA LEU A 118 5.69 15.79 25.05
C LEU A 118 7.17 16.05 24.76
N GLN A 119 7.47 17.27 24.34
CA GLN A 119 8.85 17.72 24.16
C GLN A 119 9.62 17.63 25.48
N ASP A 120 10.78 16.99 25.46
CA ASP A 120 11.64 16.90 26.63
C ASP A 120 12.79 17.90 26.56
N ILE A 121 12.75 18.90 27.45
CA ILE A 121 13.74 19.98 27.50
C ILE A 121 15.14 19.43 27.80
N GLU A 122 15.26 18.45 28.69
CA GLU A 122 16.57 17.91 29.06
C GLU A 122 17.14 17.02 27.95
N ALA A 123 16.31 16.27 27.24
CA ALA A 123 16.70 15.59 26.01
C ALA A 123 17.20 16.57 24.94
N HIS A 124 16.52 17.70 24.72
CA HIS A 124 16.99 18.74 23.79
C HIS A 124 18.33 19.36 24.21
N LEU A 125 18.59 19.47 25.52
CA LEU A 125 19.83 20.05 26.03
C LEU A 125 21.00 19.06 26.05
N LYS A 126 20.73 17.78 26.30
CA LYS A 126 21.77 16.76 26.59
C LYS A 126 21.75 15.53 25.68
N GLY A 127 20.81 15.45 24.74
CA GLY A 127 20.56 14.28 23.90
C GLY A 127 19.86 13.15 24.65
N GLY A 128 19.63 12.03 23.96
CA GLY A 128 19.00 10.82 24.52
C GLY A 128 17.47 10.88 24.48
N ILE A 129 16.86 9.73 24.19
CA ILE A 129 15.42 9.55 24.01
C ILE A 129 14.77 9.32 25.39
N PRO A 130 13.73 10.07 25.78
CA PRO A 130 13.02 9.84 27.05
C PRO A 130 12.46 8.42 27.13
N SER A 131 12.70 7.72 28.24
CA SER A 131 12.22 6.34 28.42
C SER A 131 10.69 6.24 28.29
N ARG A 132 9.95 7.28 28.71
CA ARG A 132 8.48 7.31 28.58
C ARG A 132 8.00 7.16 27.13
N ASP A 133 8.72 7.75 26.17
CA ASP A 133 8.33 7.75 24.76
C ASP A 133 8.58 6.36 24.15
N VAL A 134 9.62 5.67 24.63
CA VAL A 134 9.89 4.26 24.28
C VAL A 134 8.87 3.33 24.94
N GLU A 135 8.48 3.57 26.20
CA GLU A 135 7.43 2.77 26.87
C GLU A 135 6.04 2.98 26.25
N ALA A 136 5.77 4.10 25.58
CA ALA A 136 4.52 4.29 24.84
C ALA A 136 4.35 3.26 23.70
N LEU A 137 5.44 2.59 23.27
CA LEU A 137 5.44 1.52 22.29
C LEU A 137 5.25 0.13 22.93
N LYS A 138 4.67 0.08 24.14
CA LYS A 138 4.54 -1.13 24.96
C LYS A 138 3.94 -2.32 24.21
N GLU A 139 2.96 -2.09 23.36
CA GLU A 139 2.30 -3.16 22.59
C GLU A 139 3.31 -3.99 21.79
N TYR A 140 4.32 -3.34 21.18
CA TYR A 140 5.40 -4.02 20.46
C TYR A 140 6.31 -4.81 21.40
N TRP A 141 6.59 -4.27 22.58
CA TRP A 141 7.47 -4.90 23.57
C TRP A 141 6.81 -6.06 24.31
N ASP A 142 5.49 -6.03 24.46
CA ASP A 142 4.73 -7.13 25.03
C ASP A 142 4.77 -8.37 24.11
N VAL A 143 4.88 -8.16 22.79
CA VAL A 143 5.04 -9.24 21.79
C VAL A 143 6.51 -9.62 21.57
N CYS A 144 7.39 -8.63 21.47
CA CYS A 144 8.83 -8.79 21.20
C CYS A 144 9.67 -8.08 22.28
N PRO A 145 9.77 -8.65 23.50
CA PRO A 145 10.45 -8.01 24.62
C PRO A 145 11.96 -7.84 24.41
N GLY A 146 12.61 -8.78 23.73
CA GLY A 146 14.03 -8.72 23.36
C GLY A 146 14.33 -7.63 22.33
N LEU A 147 13.36 -7.30 21.46
CA LEU A 147 13.55 -6.28 20.41
C LEU A 147 13.84 -4.89 21.01
N LYS A 148 13.18 -4.54 22.11
CA LYS A 148 13.45 -3.28 22.83
C LYS A 148 14.91 -3.18 23.25
N ALA A 149 15.45 -4.26 23.81
CA ALA A 149 16.84 -4.31 24.26
C ALA A 149 17.85 -4.34 23.11
N ALA A 150 17.44 -4.80 21.92
CA ALA A 150 18.25 -4.75 20.71
C ALA A 150 18.30 -3.33 20.09
N LEU A 151 17.22 -2.57 20.20
CA LEU A 151 17.11 -1.23 19.62
C LEU A 151 17.63 -0.13 20.54
N PHE A 152 17.57 -0.32 21.85
CA PHE A 152 17.86 0.74 22.82
C PHE A 152 18.81 0.30 23.92
N SER A 153 19.69 1.22 24.32
CA SER A 153 20.64 1.06 25.42
C SER A 153 20.50 2.19 26.43
N GLU A 154 20.83 1.92 27.69
CA GLU A 154 20.80 2.96 28.73
C GLU A 154 21.81 4.08 28.42
N ASN A 155 21.32 5.34 28.40
CA ASN A 155 22.17 6.53 28.32
C ASN A 155 22.41 7.09 29.73
N ARG A 156 21.31 7.50 30.38
CA ARG A 156 21.29 8.05 31.73
C ARG A 156 19.93 7.74 32.37
N SER A 157 19.77 8.01 33.66
CA SER A 157 18.48 7.80 34.33
C SER A 157 17.33 8.47 33.57
N LYS A 158 16.34 7.66 33.14
CA LYS A 158 15.16 8.03 32.33
C LYS A 158 15.40 8.34 30.85
N TYR A 159 16.59 8.08 30.30
CA TYR A 159 16.88 8.29 28.88
C TYR A 159 17.65 7.12 28.28
N LEU A 160 17.35 6.85 27.03
CA LEU A 160 17.90 5.76 26.23
C LEU A 160 18.59 6.32 24.99
N ASP A 161 19.61 5.61 24.51
CA ASP A 161 20.18 5.84 23.18
C ASP A 161 19.69 4.76 22.22
N LEU A 162 19.57 5.14 20.94
CA LEU A 162 19.40 4.17 19.87
C LEU A 162 20.70 3.37 19.72
N SER A 163 20.62 2.05 19.84
CA SER A 163 21.78 1.14 19.77
C SER A 163 22.18 0.75 18.35
N VAL A 164 21.35 1.10 17.37
CA VAL A 164 21.55 0.79 15.94
C VAL A 164 21.59 2.07 15.13
N ASP A 165 22.24 2.04 13.96
CA ASP A 165 22.18 3.17 13.03
C ASP A 165 20.75 3.38 12.51
N LYS A 166 20.36 4.64 12.25
CA LYS A 166 19.02 4.98 11.75
C LYS A 166 18.66 4.28 10.44
N THR A 167 19.64 4.02 9.59
CA THR A 167 19.46 3.28 8.33
C THR A 167 19.27 1.78 8.55
N ALA A 168 19.74 1.26 9.69
CA ALA A 168 19.65 -0.15 10.04
C ALA A 168 18.40 -0.52 10.85
N ILE A 169 17.67 0.44 11.43
CA ILE A 169 16.48 0.19 12.30
C ILE A 169 15.53 -0.83 11.66
N LYS A 170 15.16 -0.61 10.38
CA LYS A 170 14.22 -1.48 9.66
C LYS A 170 14.71 -2.93 9.63
N ASN A 171 15.96 -3.14 9.22
CA ASN A 171 16.53 -4.47 9.12
C ASN A 171 16.70 -5.11 10.50
N SER A 172 17.11 -4.32 11.51
CA SER A 172 17.22 -4.79 12.89
C SER A 172 15.88 -5.27 13.47
N ILE A 173 14.77 -4.62 13.14
CA ILE A 173 13.41 -5.08 13.52
C ILE A 173 13.05 -6.34 12.75
N PHE A 174 13.17 -6.30 11.42
CA PHE A 174 12.70 -7.37 10.54
C PHE A 174 13.48 -8.69 10.73
N GLU A 175 14.80 -8.61 10.97
CA GLU A 175 15.67 -9.76 11.19
C GLU A 175 15.68 -10.23 12.66
N HIS A 176 15.00 -9.53 13.57
CA HIS A 176 14.98 -9.92 14.97
C HIS A 176 14.24 -11.27 15.14
N PRO A 177 14.82 -12.26 15.86
CA PRO A 177 14.22 -13.59 15.99
C PRO A 177 12.79 -13.60 16.55
N GLU A 178 12.49 -12.71 17.50
CA GLU A 178 11.13 -12.61 18.07
C GLU A 178 10.13 -12.04 17.06
N PHE A 179 10.57 -11.10 16.21
CA PHE A 179 9.71 -10.53 15.17
C PHE A 179 9.46 -11.54 14.04
N GLN A 180 10.49 -12.30 13.64
CA GLN A 180 10.33 -13.42 12.71
C GLN A 180 9.37 -14.49 13.26
N SER A 181 9.51 -14.85 14.55
CA SER A 181 8.59 -15.79 15.19
C SER A 181 7.16 -15.25 15.27
N TYR A 182 6.98 -13.94 15.50
CA TYR A 182 5.68 -13.28 15.43
C TYR A 182 5.08 -13.38 14.01
N THR A 183 5.84 -13.05 12.97
CA THR A 183 5.40 -13.17 11.57
C THR A 183 5.03 -14.61 11.20
N GLU A 184 5.81 -15.60 11.64
CA GLU A 184 5.48 -17.02 11.45
C GLU A 184 4.16 -17.41 12.11
N LYS A 185 3.90 -16.92 13.34
CA LYS A 185 2.62 -17.14 14.02
C LYS A 185 1.45 -16.50 13.26
N MET A 186 1.61 -15.29 12.75
CA MET A 186 0.57 -14.61 11.97
C MET A 186 0.31 -15.31 10.63
N ASN A 187 1.34 -15.83 9.98
CA ASN A 187 1.19 -16.65 8.77
C ASN A 187 0.46 -17.98 9.07
N ALA A 188 0.77 -18.60 10.21
CA ALA A 188 0.06 -19.80 10.66
C ALA A 188 -1.41 -19.50 10.96
N LEU A 189 -1.69 -18.37 11.62
CA LEU A 189 -3.05 -17.90 11.89
C LEU A 189 -3.84 -17.71 10.59
N PHE A 190 -3.27 -17.06 9.58
CA PHE A 190 -3.89 -16.94 8.26
C PHE A 190 -4.14 -18.32 7.62
N SER A 191 -3.17 -19.22 7.69
CA SER A 191 -3.27 -20.58 7.12
C SER A 191 -4.43 -21.38 7.72
N GLU A 192 -4.70 -21.22 9.02
CA GLU A 192 -5.83 -21.88 9.68
C GLU A 192 -7.19 -21.39 9.15
N TRP A 193 -7.35 -20.07 8.98
CA TRP A 193 -8.54 -19.49 8.36
C TRP A 193 -8.67 -19.89 6.90
N ARG A 194 -7.57 -19.78 6.13
CA ARG A 194 -7.48 -20.15 4.71
C ARG A 194 -8.00 -21.57 4.47
N ASN A 195 -7.57 -22.53 5.29
CA ASN A 195 -7.99 -23.93 5.15
C ASN A 195 -9.51 -24.14 5.31
N ARG A 196 -10.20 -23.29 6.09
CA ARG A 196 -11.66 -23.32 6.23
C ARG A 196 -12.34 -22.58 5.08
N ALA A 197 -11.85 -21.39 4.76
CA ALA A 197 -12.33 -20.55 3.67
C ALA A 197 -12.25 -21.29 2.32
N GLU A 198 -11.11 -21.91 2.02
CA GLU A 198 -10.89 -22.69 0.79
C GLU A 198 -11.96 -23.76 0.58
N LYS A 199 -12.28 -24.53 1.62
CA LYS A 199 -13.30 -25.58 1.55
C LYS A 199 -14.68 -25.01 1.24
N LYS A 200 -15.06 -23.89 1.89
CA LYS A 200 -16.34 -23.21 1.64
C LYS A 200 -16.39 -22.64 0.21
N LEU A 201 -15.33 -21.96 -0.21
CA LEU A 201 -15.24 -21.31 -1.52
C LEU A 201 -15.25 -22.31 -2.67
N LYS A 202 -14.53 -23.44 -2.56
CA LYS A 202 -14.55 -24.50 -3.58
C LYS A 202 -15.88 -25.27 -3.64
N ALA A 203 -16.69 -25.18 -2.59
CA ALA A 203 -18.00 -25.81 -2.50
C ALA A 203 -19.13 -24.94 -3.07
N LEU A 204 -18.85 -23.72 -3.56
CA LEU A 204 -19.87 -22.89 -4.20
C LEU A 204 -20.44 -23.60 -5.43
N GLU A 205 -21.74 -23.40 -5.67
CA GLU A 205 -22.46 -23.95 -6.82
C GLU A 205 -23.20 -22.83 -7.56
N ALA A 206 -23.69 -23.13 -8.77
CA ALA A 206 -24.55 -22.20 -9.49
C ALA A 206 -25.82 -21.90 -8.68
N GLY A 207 -26.24 -20.64 -8.65
CA GLY A 207 -27.40 -20.16 -7.91
C GLY A 207 -27.13 -19.74 -6.45
N HIS A 208 -25.88 -19.79 -5.97
CA HIS A 208 -25.53 -19.25 -4.65
C HIS A 208 -25.75 -17.73 -4.58
N ASN A 209 -25.83 -17.18 -3.36
CA ASN A 209 -25.97 -15.74 -3.14
C ASN A 209 -24.59 -15.11 -2.83
N PRO A 210 -23.99 -14.33 -3.76
CA PRO A 210 -22.67 -13.73 -3.54
C PRO A 210 -22.60 -12.84 -2.30
N LYS A 211 -23.71 -12.20 -1.89
CA LYS A 211 -23.74 -11.33 -0.71
C LYS A 211 -23.66 -12.10 0.60
N GLU A 212 -24.24 -13.30 0.65
CA GLU A 212 -24.13 -14.18 1.81
C GLU A 212 -22.70 -14.73 1.91
N VAL A 213 -22.08 -15.08 0.78
CA VAL A 213 -20.69 -15.57 0.74
C VAL A 213 -19.72 -14.54 1.31
N ILE A 214 -19.76 -13.29 0.83
CA ILE A 214 -18.84 -12.26 1.34
C ILE A 214 -19.11 -11.96 2.81
N PHE A 215 -20.38 -11.91 3.23
CA PHE A 215 -20.74 -11.67 4.63
C PHE A 215 -20.15 -12.76 5.53
N GLU A 216 -20.42 -14.04 5.25
CA GLU A 216 -19.89 -15.13 6.07
C GLU A 216 -18.35 -15.19 6.06
N LEU A 217 -17.73 -14.92 4.92
CA LEU A 217 -16.28 -14.92 4.79
C LEU A 217 -15.65 -13.76 5.55
N SER A 218 -16.26 -12.57 5.50
CA SER A 218 -15.74 -11.36 6.14
C SER A 218 -15.91 -11.39 7.65
N GLU A 219 -17.05 -11.87 8.15
CA GLU A 219 -17.26 -12.02 9.60
C GLU A 219 -16.33 -13.12 10.17
N ASP A 220 -16.20 -14.28 9.49
CA ASP A 220 -15.27 -15.34 9.94
C ASP A 220 -13.81 -14.87 9.95
N LEU A 221 -13.43 -13.97 9.03
CA LEU A 221 -12.09 -13.37 9.01
C LEU A 221 -11.90 -12.34 10.13
N LEU A 222 -12.91 -11.49 10.37
CA LEU A 222 -12.90 -10.48 11.42
C LEU A 222 -12.72 -11.16 12.79
N ASP A 223 -13.62 -12.09 13.12
CA ASP A 223 -13.60 -12.84 14.38
C ASP A 223 -12.28 -13.61 14.58
N HIS A 224 -11.72 -14.18 13.50
CA HIS A 224 -10.47 -14.95 13.57
C HIS A 224 -9.24 -14.10 13.91
N TYR A 225 -9.30 -12.78 13.73
CA TYR A 225 -8.22 -11.83 14.02
C TYR A 225 -8.46 -10.98 15.27
N GLU A 226 -9.55 -11.18 16.01
CA GLU A 226 -9.90 -10.37 17.19
C GLU A 226 -8.81 -10.33 18.26
N GLU A 227 -8.18 -11.49 18.53
CA GLU A 227 -7.12 -11.61 19.52
C GLU A 227 -5.70 -11.52 18.92
N ALA A 228 -5.57 -11.12 17.65
CA ALA A 228 -4.27 -11.04 16.98
C ALA A 228 -3.49 -9.80 17.48
N PRO A 229 -2.35 -9.98 18.18
CA PRO A 229 -1.62 -8.84 18.74
C PRO A 229 -0.99 -8.00 17.62
N LEU A 230 -0.91 -6.68 17.81
CA LEU A 230 -0.37 -5.69 16.86
C LEU A 230 -1.14 -5.53 15.54
N LEU A 231 -2.23 -6.28 15.33
CA LEU A 231 -3.08 -6.17 14.16
C LEU A 231 -4.46 -5.68 14.56
N ASP A 232 -5.00 -4.74 13.80
CA ASP A 232 -6.40 -4.36 13.91
C ASP A 232 -7.23 -5.30 13.01
N GLN A 233 -8.14 -6.08 13.61
CA GLN A 233 -9.04 -6.98 12.88
C GLN A 233 -9.83 -6.27 11.76
N TYR A 234 -10.18 -5.00 11.97
CA TYR A 234 -10.91 -4.19 10.99
C TYR A 234 -10.02 -3.81 9.79
N ASP A 235 -8.69 -3.72 9.98
CA ASP A 235 -7.75 -3.54 8.87
C ASP A 235 -7.69 -4.80 8.00
N ILE A 236 -7.63 -5.98 8.62
CA ILE A 236 -7.67 -7.27 7.91
C ILE A 236 -8.99 -7.45 7.15
N TYR A 237 -10.12 -7.16 7.80
CA TYR A 237 -11.43 -7.12 7.17
C TYR A 237 -11.46 -6.19 5.94
N GLN A 238 -10.85 -5.01 6.04
CA GLN A 238 -10.83 -4.06 4.92
C GLN A 238 -10.11 -4.58 3.68
N HIS A 239 -9.04 -5.35 3.86
CA HIS A 239 -8.32 -5.95 2.73
C HIS A 239 -9.21 -6.89 1.93
N LEU A 240 -9.93 -7.76 2.62
CA LEU A 240 -10.92 -8.62 1.97
C LEU A 240 -12.01 -7.80 1.29
N MET A 241 -12.53 -6.76 1.95
CA MET A 241 -13.60 -5.94 1.37
C MET A 241 -13.17 -5.11 0.15
N ASN A 242 -11.91 -4.65 0.13
CA ASN A 242 -11.33 -4.02 -1.07
C ASN A 242 -11.22 -5.04 -2.20
N TYR A 243 -10.62 -6.20 -1.92
CA TYR A 243 -10.45 -7.25 -2.93
C TYR A 243 -11.79 -7.77 -3.46
N TRP A 244 -12.78 -7.87 -2.59
CA TRP A 244 -14.16 -8.16 -2.96
C TRP A 244 -14.69 -7.15 -3.97
N SER A 245 -14.62 -5.85 -3.65
CA SER A 245 -15.12 -4.79 -4.52
C SER A 245 -14.38 -4.71 -5.85
N ASP A 246 -13.10 -5.05 -5.87
CA ASP A 246 -12.23 -4.87 -7.04
C ASP A 246 -12.21 -6.08 -7.97
N THR A 247 -12.43 -7.31 -7.46
CA THR A 247 -12.27 -8.53 -8.26
C THR A 247 -13.22 -9.66 -7.84
N MET A 248 -13.20 -10.07 -6.57
CA MET A 248 -13.86 -11.32 -6.17
C MET A 248 -15.40 -11.26 -6.29
N GLN A 249 -15.99 -10.06 -6.21
CA GLN A 249 -17.42 -9.86 -6.42
C GLN A 249 -17.86 -10.36 -7.80
N ASP A 250 -17.21 -9.89 -8.86
CA ASP A 250 -17.59 -10.24 -10.23
C ASP A 250 -17.43 -11.74 -10.47
N ASP A 251 -16.33 -12.33 -9.98
CA ASP A 251 -16.10 -13.76 -10.07
C ASP A 251 -17.20 -14.58 -9.37
N CYS A 252 -17.62 -14.18 -8.16
CA CYS A 252 -18.71 -14.85 -7.46
C CYS A 252 -20.04 -14.74 -8.22
N TYR A 253 -20.34 -13.59 -8.82
CA TYR A 253 -21.53 -13.46 -9.68
C TYR A 253 -21.45 -14.34 -10.94
N LEU A 254 -20.28 -14.45 -11.56
CA LEU A 254 -20.06 -15.37 -12.70
C LEU A 254 -20.29 -16.82 -12.29
N ILE A 255 -19.74 -17.26 -11.15
CA ILE A 255 -19.94 -18.62 -10.63
C ILE A 255 -21.41 -18.85 -10.26
N ALA A 256 -22.09 -17.85 -9.69
CA ALA A 256 -23.51 -17.95 -9.36
C ALA A 256 -24.37 -18.11 -10.63
N ALA A 257 -24.02 -17.45 -11.73
CA ALA A 257 -24.76 -17.52 -12.98
C ALA A 257 -24.47 -18.80 -13.78
N ASP A 258 -23.19 -19.12 -13.99
CA ASP A 258 -22.74 -20.12 -14.97
C ASP A 258 -22.05 -21.34 -14.35
N GLY A 259 -21.94 -21.38 -13.01
CA GLY A 259 -21.13 -22.35 -12.29
C GLY A 259 -19.63 -22.17 -12.56
N TRP A 260 -18.86 -23.21 -12.26
CA TRP A 260 -17.40 -23.23 -12.42
C TRP A 260 -16.97 -23.43 -13.87
N THR A 261 -17.17 -22.38 -14.67
CA THR A 261 -16.94 -22.42 -16.11
C THR A 261 -15.95 -21.32 -16.53
N ALA A 262 -14.80 -21.71 -17.09
CA ALA A 262 -13.79 -20.79 -17.62
C ALA A 262 -13.84 -20.75 -19.15
N LYS A 263 -14.66 -19.86 -19.71
CA LYS A 263 -14.77 -19.66 -21.16
C LYS A 263 -13.90 -18.48 -21.61
N ALA A 264 -13.02 -18.73 -22.58
CA ALA A 264 -12.26 -17.69 -23.25
C ALA A 264 -13.05 -17.16 -24.46
N GLU A 265 -13.49 -15.91 -24.38
CA GLU A 265 -14.28 -15.24 -25.43
C GLU A 265 -13.41 -14.28 -26.25
N ARG A 266 -13.72 -14.13 -27.55
CA ARG A 266 -13.01 -13.20 -28.43
C ARG A 266 -13.49 -11.77 -28.21
N ILE A 267 -12.54 -10.85 -28.09
CA ILE A 267 -12.81 -9.42 -27.96
C ILE A 267 -12.89 -8.80 -29.35
N ILE A 268 -14.10 -8.49 -29.80
CA ILE A 268 -14.35 -7.87 -31.11
C ILE A 268 -14.75 -6.40 -30.89
N GLU A 269 -13.90 -5.48 -31.34
CA GLU A 269 -14.21 -4.04 -31.32
C GLU A 269 -14.57 -3.53 -32.71
N LYS A 270 -15.60 -2.66 -32.79
CA LYS A 270 -15.93 -1.95 -34.02
C LYS A 270 -15.18 -0.64 -34.09
N ASP A 271 -14.45 -0.41 -35.18
CA ASP A 271 -13.81 0.87 -35.43
C ASP A 271 -14.85 1.97 -35.76
N LYS A 272 -14.40 3.23 -35.84
CA LYS A 272 -15.25 4.39 -36.18
C LYS A 272 -15.92 4.29 -37.57
N LYS A 273 -15.52 3.33 -38.40
CA LYS A 273 -16.07 3.05 -39.74
C LYS A 273 -16.96 1.79 -39.75
N GLY A 274 -17.23 1.19 -38.59
CA GLY A 274 -18.06 0.00 -38.45
C GLY A 274 -17.35 -1.32 -38.78
N LYS A 275 -16.03 -1.32 -38.98
CA LYS A 275 -15.26 -2.54 -39.24
C LYS A 275 -14.91 -3.24 -37.93
N GLU A 276 -15.24 -4.51 -37.86
CA GLU A 276 -14.88 -5.37 -36.72
C GLU A 276 -13.38 -5.68 -36.74
N LYS A 277 -12.72 -5.46 -35.62
CA LYS A 277 -11.32 -5.78 -35.37
C LYS A 277 -11.25 -6.69 -34.16
N ASP A 278 -10.67 -7.85 -34.37
CA ASP A 278 -10.34 -8.78 -33.31
C ASP A 278 -9.14 -8.25 -32.51
N LYS A 279 -9.33 -8.06 -31.20
CA LYS A 279 -8.33 -7.57 -30.26
C LYS A 279 -7.76 -8.65 -29.34
N GLY A 280 -8.10 -9.92 -29.58
CA GLY A 280 -7.64 -11.04 -28.77
C GLY A 280 -8.80 -11.72 -28.04
N TRP A 281 -8.52 -12.20 -26.83
CA TRP A 281 -9.48 -12.96 -26.03
C TRP A 281 -9.32 -12.66 -24.54
N SER A 282 -10.39 -12.84 -23.78
CA SER A 282 -10.37 -12.78 -22.31
C SER A 282 -11.17 -13.92 -21.72
N CYS A 283 -10.81 -14.31 -20.50
CA CYS A 283 -11.65 -15.12 -19.63
C CYS A 283 -11.70 -14.40 -18.29
N ASP A 284 -12.89 -13.93 -17.91
CA ASP A 284 -13.04 -13.05 -16.76
C ASP A 284 -12.79 -13.79 -15.45
N LEU A 285 -13.35 -15.01 -15.32
CA LEU A 285 -13.19 -15.84 -14.14
C LEU A 285 -11.73 -16.30 -13.93
N VAL A 286 -11.09 -16.78 -15.00
CA VAL A 286 -9.70 -17.27 -14.97
C VAL A 286 -8.84 -16.43 -15.92
N PRO A 287 -8.15 -15.38 -15.44
CA PRO A 287 -7.28 -14.57 -16.28
C PRO A 287 -6.13 -15.36 -16.94
N LYS A 288 -5.66 -14.89 -18.11
CA LYS A 288 -4.51 -15.46 -18.84
C LYS A 288 -3.28 -15.64 -17.95
N SER A 289 -3.00 -14.69 -17.06
CA SER A 289 -1.86 -14.75 -16.15
C SER A 289 -1.85 -16.04 -15.32
N LEU A 290 -3.00 -16.50 -14.82
CA LEU A 290 -3.07 -17.72 -14.02
C LEU A 290 -2.76 -18.97 -14.86
N ILE A 291 -3.26 -19.02 -16.10
CA ILE A 291 -2.94 -20.11 -17.03
C ILE A 291 -1.44 -20.14 -17.34
N VAL A 292 -0.86 -18.97 -17.58
CA VAL A 292 0.57 -18.85 -17.86
C VAL A 292 1.39 -19.30 -16.67
N SER A 293 1.11 -18.76 -15.47
CA SER A 293 1.83 -19.11 -14.25
C SER A 293 1.74 -20.60 -13.90
N ARG A 294 0.60 -21.25 -14.16
CA ARG A 294 0.41 -22.66 -13.76
C ARG A 294 0.85 -23.68 -14.81
N TYR A 295 0.70 -23.37 -16.10
CA TYR A 295 0.88 -24.35 -17.17
C TYR A 295 1.95 -24.00 -18.19
N LEU A 296 2.42 -22.74 -18.23
CA LEU A 296 3.33 -22.23 -19.26
C LEU A 296 4.48 -21.42 -18.64
N GLU A 297 4.95 -21.82 -17.46
CA GLU A 297 6.02 -21.14 -16.73
C GLU A 297 7.32 -21.12 -17.54
N ASP A 298 7.68 -22.23 -18.19
CA ASP A 298 8.88 -22.33 -19.03
C ASP A 298 8.82 -21.36 -20.23
N GLU A 299 7.66 -21.23 -20.88
CA GLU A 299 7.47 -20.27 -21.95
C GLU A 299 7.53 -18.82 -21.46
N GLN A 300 6.94 -18.52 -20.30
CA GLN A 300 7.03 -17.20 -19.69
C GLN A 300 8.46 -16.85 -19.31
N LYS A 301 9.21 -17.81 -18.77
CA LYS A 301 10.63 -17.65 -18.44
C LYS A 301 11.46 -17.34 -19.68
N ALA A 302 11.23 -18.05 -20.79
CA ALA A 302 11.93 -17.77 -22.05
C ALA A 302 11.63 -16.37 -22.59
N ILE A 303 10.39 -15.87 -22.42
CA ILE A 303 10.01 -14.49 -22.76
C ILE A 303 10.77 -13.50 -21.86
N THR A 304 10.77 -13.71 -20.55
CA THR A 304 11.47 -12.83 -19.60
C THR A 304 12.99 -12.79 -19.82
N GLU A 305 13.60 -13.92 -20.22
CA GLU A 305 15.01 -13.97 -20.62
C GLU A 305 15.28 -13.13 -21.89
N LEU A 306 14.36 -13.15 -22.87
CA LEU A 306 14.45 -12.33 -24.07
C LEU A 306 14.24 -10.83 -23.78
N GLU A 307 13.30 -10.49 -22.89
CA GLU A 307 13.08 -9.12 -22.42
C GLU A 307 14.33 -8.58 -21.72
N THR A 308 14.92 -9.36 -20.81
CA THR A 308 16.15 -8.99 -20.12
C THR A 308 17.30 -8.79 -21.10
N ALA A 309 17.48 -9.71 -22.07
CA ALA A 309 18.51 -9.57 -23.10
C ALA A 309 18.29 -8.34 -24.00
N LEU A 310 17.02 -7.98 -24.26
CA LEU A 310 16.67 -6.79 -25.04
C LEU A 310 16.98 -5.51 -24.27
N GLU A 311 16.66 -5.46 -22.97
CA GLU A 311 16.99 -4.34 -22.09
C GLU A 311 18.50 -4.14 -21.97
N ILE A 312 19.27 -5.22 -21.79
CA ILE A 312 20.75 -5.17 -21.78
C ILE A 312 21.28 -4.60 -23.09
N ALA A 313 20.83 -5.12 -24.24
CA ALA A 313 21.28 -4.64 -25.54
C ALA A 313 20.91 -3.16 -25.79
N ALA A 314 19.75 -2.73 -25.31
CA ALA A 314 19.31 -1.34 -25.39
C ALA A 314 20.15 -0.42 -24.49
N ALA A 315 20.45 -0.85 -23.27
CA ALA A 315 21.31 -0.11 -22.34
C ALA A 315 22.72 0.05 -22.90
N GLU A 316 23.34 -1.03 -23.39
CA GLU A 316 24.67 -0.98 -24.03
C GLU A 316 24.69 -0.07 -25.26
N ARG A 317 23.61 -0.03 -26.04
CA ARG A 317 23.51 0.87 -27.19
C ARG A 317 23.43 2.33 -26.74
N THR A 318 22.61 2.64 -25.74
CA THR A 318 22.47 3.98 -25.19
C THR A 318 23.77 4.46 -24.55
N GLU A 319 24.44 3.62 -23.77
CA GLU A 319 25.78 3.92 -23.21
C GLU A 319 26.77 4.26 -24.33
N LEU A 320 26.81 3.47 -25.40
CA LEU A 320 27.68 3.74 -26.55
C LEU A 320 27.36 5.08 -27.23
N GLU A 321 26.07 5.42 -27.36
CA GLU A 321 25.61 6.70 -27.91
C GLU A 321 26.02 7.89 -27.03
N GLU A 322 25.96 7.74 -25.71
CA GLU A 322 26.34 8.78 -24.74
C GLU A 322 27.87 8.98 -24.69
N GLU A 323 28.64 7.88 -24.63
CA GLU A 323 30.11 7.93 -24.60
C GLU A 323 30.71 8.56 -25.87
N HIS A 324 30.07 8.36 -27.02
CA HIS A 324 30.60 8.78 -28.32
C HIS A 324 29.71 9.79 -29.05
N GLY A 325 28.81 10.47 -28.35
CA GLY A 325 27.90 11.47 -28.90
C GLY A 325 28.41 12.92 -28.85
N GLY A 326 29.57 13.17 -28.23
CA GLY A 326 30.17 14.51 -28.12
C GLY A 326 30.69 15.07 -29.45
N GLU A 327 31.16 16.34 -29.46
CA GLU A 327 31.61 17.05 -30.69
C GLU A 327 32.73 16.33 -31.46
N GLU A 328 33.57 15.55 -30.76
CA GLU A 328 34.64 14.71 -31.36
C GLU A 328 34.30 13.20 -31.36
N GLY A 329 33.06 12.83 -31.02
CA GLY A 329 32.62 11.45 -30.89
C GLY A 329 32.27 10.78 -32.23
N ALA A 330 32.26 9.45 -32.26
CA ALA A 330 31.99 8.65 -33.46
C ALA A 330 30.61 8.89 -34.11
N PHE A 331 29.68 9.54 -33.39
CA PHE A 331 28.35 9.88 -33.88
C PHE A 331 28.17 11.37 -34.22
N SER A 332 29.19 12.21 -34.04
CA SER A 332 29.10 13.68 -34.15
C SER A 332 28.66 14.17 -35.54
N GLU A 333 29.03 13.45 -36.60
CA GLU A 333 28.68 13.79 -37.98
C GLU A 333 27.33 13.21 -38.44
N LEU A 334 26.59 12.52 -37.56
CA LEU A 334 25.28 11.97 -37.88
C LEU A 334 24.15 12.90 -37.44
N GLU A 335 23.36 13.41 -38.40
CA GLU A 335 22.14 14.19 -38.10
C GLU A 335 21.10 13.39 -37.28
N LYS A 336 21.09 12.07 -37.46
CA LYS A 336 20.29 11.14 -36.67
C LYS A 336 20.97 9.79 -36.57
N ILE A 337 21.19 9.30 -35.36
CA ILE A 337 21.73 7.96 -35.11
C ILE A 337 20.68 6.93 -35.55
N ASN A 338 20.95 6.24 -36.65
CA ASN A 338 20.13 5.16 -37.18
C ASN A 338 20.97 4.26 -38.09
N LYS A 339 20.45 3.05 -38.39
CA LYS A 339 21.13 2.05 -39.21
C LYS A 339 21.57 2.54 -40.58
N GLY A 340 20.77 3.39 -41.23
CA GLY A 340 21.08 3.95 -42.54
C GLY A 340 22.25 4.94 -42.48
N ALA A 341 22.21 5.86 -41.51
CA ALA A 341 23.24 6.87 -41.29
C ALA A 341 24.59 6.24 -40.87
N ALA A 342 24.57 5.31 -39.91
CA ALA A 342 25.78 4.59 -39.49
C ALA A 342 26.41 3.79 -40.63
N SER A 343 25.59 3.11 -41.44
CA SER A 343 26.09 2.34 -42.61
C SER A 343 26.67 3.23 -43.70
N ALA A 344 26.06 4.40 -43.95
CA ALA A 344 26.56 5.38 -44.92
C ALA A 344 27.91 5.96 -44.46
N ARG A 345 28.03 6.33 -43.18
CA ARG A 345 29.26 6.85 -42.59
C ARG A 345 30.40 5.83 -42.62
N ILE A 346 30.13 4.57 -42.24
CA ILE A 346 31.12 3.49 -42.36
C ILE A 346 31.62 3.34 -43.81
N LYS A 347 30.75 3.54 -44.82
CA LYS A 347 31.12 3.43 -46.23
C LYS A 347 31.97 4.61 -46.70
N GLU A 348 31.67 5.81 -46.22
CA GLU A 348 32.44 7.03 -46.48
C GLU A 348 33.86 6.92 -45.91
N LEU A 349 33.99 6.54 -44.64
CA LEU A 349 35.30 6.36 -43.95
C LEU A 349 36.18 5.26 -44.55
N ARG A 350 35.61 4.41 -45.41
CA ARG A 350 36.29 3.32 -46.12
C ARG A 350 36.59 3.63 -47.59
N ALA A 351 36.23 4.83 -48.06
CA ALA A 351 36.39 5.19 -49.46
C ALA A 351 37.87 5.40 -49.86
N ASP A 352 38.74 5.73 -48.90
CA ASP A 352 40.19 5.88 -49.10
C ASP A 352 40.99 5.14 -48.00
N LYS A 353 42.14 4.57 -48.37
CA LYS A 353 42.96 3.74 -47.47
C LYS A 353 43.61 4.53 -46.33
N GLN A 354 43.85 5.83 -46.53
CA GLN A 354 44.44 6.68 -45.51
C GLN A 354 43.39 7.10 -44.48
N SER A 355 42.19 7.47 -44.94
CA SER A 355 41.02 7.73 -44.08
C SER A 355 40.60 6.49 -43.28
N GLU A 356 40.60 5.29 -43.88
CA GLU A 356 40.27 4.05 -43.15
C GLU A 356 41.30 3.74 -42.05
N ALA A 357 42.56 4.14 -42.22
CA ALA A 357 43.60 3.92 -41.22
C ALA A 357 43.49 4.89 -40.02
N GLU A 358 43.05 6.12 -40.27
CA GLU A 358 42.89 7.19 -39.26
C GLU A 358 41.57 7.05 -38.48
N SER A 359 40.49 6.57 -39.11
CA SER A 359 39.15 6.44 -38.50
C SER A 359 38.81 5.02 -38.02
N LYS A 360 39.82 4.18 -37.70
CA LYS A 360 39.60 2.78 -37.28
C LYS A 360 38.70 2.64 -36.07
N GLU A 361 38.86 3.52 -35.09
CA GLU A 361 38.12 3.52 -33.83
C GLU A 361 36.65 3.93 -34.04
N GLU A 362 36.41 5.00 -34.79
CA GLU A 362 35.06 5.43 -35.22
C GLU A 362 34.34 4.32 -35.99
N ILE A 363 35.01 3.67 -36.95
CA ILE A 363 34.46 2.54 -37.69
C ILE A 363 34.12 1.37 -36.75
N ALA A 364 34.92 1.11 -35.72
CA ALA A 364 34.67 0.04 -34.74
C ALA A 364 33.44 0.35 -33.89
N ILE A 365 33.28 1.59 -33.41
CA ILE A 365 32.14 2.05 -32.63
C ILE A 365 30.86 1.99 -33.46
N LEU A 366 30.85 2.54 -34.67
CA LEU A 366 29.70 2.50 -35.58
C LEU A 366 29.28 1.06 -35.94
N LYS A 367 30.24 0.14 -36.04
CA LYS A 367 29.95 -1.30 -36.23
C LYS A 367 29.35 -1.94 -34.99
N LYS A 368 29.91 -1.68 -33.80
CA LYS A 368 29.37 -2.19 -32.52
C LYS A 368 27.94 -1.71 -32.33
N TRP A 369 27.68 -0.43 -32.57
CA TRP A 369 26.33 0.14 -32.57
C TRP A 369 25.40 -0.56 -33.56
N THR A 370 25.87 -0.79 -34.80
CA THR A 370 25.07 -1.48 -35.83
C THR A 370 24.74 -2.91 -35.43
N GLU A 371 25.66 -3.62 -34.78
CA GLU A 371 25.45 -4.98 -34.27
C GLU A 371 24.41 -4.99 -33.15
N LEU A 372 24.56 -4.12 -32.14
CA LEU A 372 23.58 -3.97 -31.05
C LEU A 372 22.18 -3.62 -31.59
N ASN A 373 22.09 -2.71 -32.55
CA ASN A 373 20.83 -2.36 -33.17
C ASN A 373 20.21 -3.53 -33.96
N ASN A 374 21.02 -4.36 -34.61
CA ASN A 374 20.54 -5.58 -35.28
C ASN A 374 20.10 -6.65 -34.27
N GLN A 375 20.85 -6.81 -33.17
CA GLN A 375 20.52 -7.71 -32.07
C GLN A 375 19.20 -7.32 -31.43
N GLU A 376 18.98 -6.04 -31.10
CA GLU A 376 17.68 -5.56 -30.61
C GLU A 376 16.55 -5.86 -31.60
N SER A 377 16.77 -5.63 -32.90
CA SER A 377 15.76 -5.88 -33.93
C SER A 377 15.41 -7.37 -34.01
N LYS A 378 16.40 -8.25 -33.85
CA LYS A 378 16.23 -9.70 -33.80
C LYS A 378 15.49 -10.13 -32.53
N LEU A 379 15.94 -9.68 -31.36
CA LEU A 379 15.31 -9.96 -30.06
C LEU A 379 13.86 -9.47 -30.03
N LYS A 380 13.57 -8.25 -30.51
CA LYS A 380 12.20 -7.73 -30.64
C LYS A 380 11.31 -8.60 -31.53
N LYS A 381 11.88 -9.23 -32.56
CA LYS A 381 11.13 -10.13 -33.44
C LYS A 381 10.88 -11.47 -32.76
N GLU A 382 11.91 -12.06 -32.15
CA GLU A 382 11.81 -13.33 -31.41
C GLU A 382 10.86 -13.20 -30.21
N LEU A 383 10.91 -12.09 -29.48
CA LEU A 383 10.00 -11.77 -28.38
C LEU A 383 8.54 -11.77 -28.85
N LYS A 384 8.22 -11.04 -29.93
CA LYS A 384 6.86 -11.01 -30.49
C LYS A 384 6.37 -12.37 -30.95
N GLU A 385 7.25 -13.18 -31.53
CA GLU A 385 6.92 -14.55 -31.94
C GLU A 385 6.61 -15.42 -30.71
N LYS A 386 7.43 -15.33 -29.65
CA LYS A 386 7.24 -16.08 -28.40
C LYS A 386 6.01 -15.64 -27.62
N GLU A 387 5.73 -14.34 -27.55
CA GLU A 387 4.50 -13.80 -26.94
C GLU A 387 3.24 -14.30 -27.65
N ALA A 388 3.26 -14.35 -28.99
CA ALA A 388 2.16 -14.88 -29.78
C ALA A 388 1.98 -16.39 -29.57
N GLU A 389 3.08 -17.16 -29.51
CA GLU A 389 3.06 -18.58 -29.19
C GLU A 389 2.49 -18.84 -27.78
N LEU A 390 2.91 -18.07 -26.78
CA LEU A 390 2.40 -18.15 -25.41
C LEU A 390 0.89 -17.85 -25.38
N ASP A 391 0.47 -16.78 -26.06
CA ASP A 391 -0.95 -16.39 -26.14
C ASP A 391 -1.81 -17.50 -26.76
N GLU A 392 -1.36 -18.09 -27.87
CA GLU A 392 -2.08 -19.18 -28.53
C GLU A 392 -2.13 -20.44 -27.66
N LYS A 393 -1.03 -20.78 -26.99
CA LYS A 393 -0.98 -21.91 -26.05
C LYS A 393 -1.93 -21.71 -24.87
N ALA A 394 -1.94 -20.51 -24.28
CA ALA A 394 -2.83 -20.17 -23.18
C ALA A 394 -4.30 -20.28 -23.63
N TYR A 395 -4.67 -19.73 -24.78
CA TYR A 395 -6.03 -19.85 -25.33
C TYR A 395 -6.47 -21.30 -25.50
N LYS A 396 -5.58 -22.15 -26.04
CA LYS A 396 -5.84 -23.59 -26.24
C LYS A 396 -5.92 -24.40 -24.95
N GLN A 397 -5.54 -23.82 -23.80
CA GLN A 397 -5.59 -24.50 -22.52
C GLN A 397 -6.98 -24.43 -21.88
N TYR A 398 -7.74 -23.34 -22.06
CA TYR A 398 -9.06 -23.17 -21.44
C TYR A 398 -10.03 -24.33 -21.68
N PRO A 399 -10.21 -24.85 -22.91
CA PRO A 399 -11.14 -25.95 -23.15
C PRO A 399 -10.74 -27.28 -22.50
N LYS A 400 -9.50 -27.39 -22.00
CA LYS A 400 -8.97 -28.60 -21.35
C LYS A 400 -9.12 -28.57 -19.84
N LEU A 401 -9.45 -27.42 -19.26
CA LEU A 401 -9.55 -27.27 -17.81
C LEU A 401 -10.75 -28.04 -17.28
N SER A 402 -10.49 -28.91 -16.31
CA SER A 402 -11.53 -29.53 -15.49
C SER A 402 -12.10 -28.53 -14.48
N GLU A 403 -13.30 -28.82 -13.97
CA GLU A 403 -13.92 -28.02 -12.92
C GLU A 403 -13.02 -27.89 -11.68
N LEU A 404 -12.33 -28.98 -11.31
CA LEU A 404 -11.40 -29.00 -10.19
C LEU A 404 -10.21 -28.06 -10.42
N GLU A 405 -9.66 -28.04 -11.63
CA GLU A 405 -8.57 -27.11 -11.99
C GLU A 405 -9.04 -25.66 -11.99
N ILE A 406 -10.26 -25.38 -12.48
CA ILE A 406 -10.85 -24.03 -12.42
C ILE A 406 -11.00 -23.59 -10.96
N LYS A 407 -11.55 -24.44 -10.10
CA LYS A 407 -11.68 -24.18 -8.66
C LYS A 407 -10.33 -23.86 -8.02
N THR A 408 -9.29 -24.61 -8.37
CA THR A 408 -7.95 -24.35 -7.83
C THR A 408 -7.35 -23.05 -8.37
N LEU A 409 -7.45 -22.76 -9.67
CA LEU A 409 -6.97 -21.51 -10.24
C LEU A 409 -7.66 -20.28 -9.62
N VAL A 410 -8.98 -20.33 -9.44
CA VAL A 410 -9.75 -19.21 -8.91
C VAL A 410 -9.59 -19.10 -7.39
N VAL A 411 -9.77 -20.18 -6.64
CA VAL A 411 -9.76 -20.11 -5.17
C VAL A 411 -8.35 -20.03 -4.64
N ASP A 412 -7.45 -20.93 -5.06
CA ASP A 412 -6.11 -21.03 -4.48
C ASP A 412 -5.18 -19.97 -5.07
N ASP A 413 -5.08 -19.91 -6.40
CA ASP A 413 -4.05 -19.12 -7.09
C ASP A 413 -4.45 -17.65 -7.31
N LYS A 414 -5.77 -17.35 -7.33
CA LYS A 414 -6.30 -15.98 -7.50
C LYS A 414 -6.72 -15.40 -6.15
N TRP A 415 -7.80 -15.91 -5.55
CA TRP A 415 -8.41 -15.29 -4.38
C TRP A 415 -7.55 -15.41 -3.12
N LEU A 416 -7.25 -16.63 -2.68
CA LEU A 416 -6.53 -16.86 -1.43
C LEU A 416 -5.07 -16.44 -1.51
N SER A 417 -4.40 -16.63 -2.65
CA SER A 417 -3.05 -16.11 -2.91
C SER A 417 -2.98 -14.58 -2.81
N THR A 418 -3.98 -13.86 -3.36
CA THR A 418 -4.02 -12.39 -3.26
C THR A 418 -4.27 -11.96 -1.81
N LEU A 419 -5.21 -12.59 -1.11
CA LEU A 419 -5.49 -12.27 0.30
C LEU A 419 -4.29 -12.59 1.21
N GLU A 420 -3.58 -13.69 0.94
CA GLU A 420 -2.34 -14.04 1.64
C GLU A 420 -1.30 -12.93 1.49
N SER A 421 -1.08 -12.44 0.27
CA SER A 421 -0.14 -11.34 0.03
C SER A 421 -0.57 -10.04 0.72
N LEU A 422 -1.86 -9.71 0.73
CA LEU A 422 -2.38 -8.50 1.38
C LEU A 422 -2.22 -8.55 2.90
N ILE A 423 -2.59 -9.68 3.51
CA ILE A 423 -2.52 -9.89 4.96
C ILE A 423 -1.06 -10.00 5.40
N HIS A 424 -0.19 -10.66 4.64
CA HIS A 424 1.24 -10.68 4.92
C HIS A 424 1.84 -9.26 4.87
N GLY A 425 1.40 -8.42 3.94
CA GLY A 425 1.80 -7.03 3.85
C GLY A 425 1.44 -6.18 5.08
N GLU A 426 0.48 -6.60 5.91
CA GLU A 426 0.21 -5.93 7.19
C GLU A 426 1.33 -6.15 8.20
N MET A 427 2.05 -7.28 8.14
CA MET A 427 3.22 -7.49 9.00
C MET A 427 4.34 -6.51 8.65
N ASP A 428 4.52 -6.24 7.36
CA ASP A 428 5.43 -5.22 6.88
C ASP A 428 5.02 -3.82 7.37
N ARG A 429 3.72 -3.51 7.38
CA ARG A 429 3.21 -2.25 7.93
C ARG A 429 3.44 -2.09 9.42
N VAL A 430 3.26 -3.15 10.20
CA VAL A 430 3.57 -3.16 11.64
C VAL A 430 5.06 -2.83 11.84
N SER A 431 5.95 -3.52 11.11
CA SER A 431 7.40 -3.27 11.15
C SER A 431 7.75 -1.84 10.73
N GLN A 432 7.14 -1.34 9.65
CA GLN A 432 7.38 -0.01 9.13
C GLN A 432 6.89 1.08 10.09
N SER A 433 5.74 0.87 10.74
CA SER A 433 5.18 1.81 11.72
C SER A 433 6.10 1.93 12.93
N LEU A 434 6.58 0.80 13.46
CA LEU A 434 7.57 0.80 14.53
C LEU A 434 8.88 1.47 14.08
N THR A 435 9.39 1.13 12.89
CA THR A 435 10.62 1.72 12.34
C THR A 435 10.52 3.25 12.27
N GLN A 436 9.43 3.76 11.70
CA GLN A 436 9.21 5.18 11.52
C GLN A 436 9.13 5.87 12.88
N ARG A 437 8.41 5.28 13.83
CA ARG A 437 8.25 5.84 15.17
C ARG A 437 9.56 5.87 15.96
N VAL A 438 10.36 4.81 15.92
CA VAL A 438 11.70 4.77 16.53
C VAL A 438 12.62 5.81 15.90
N LYS A 439 12.59 5.93 14.57
CA LYS A 439 13.38 6.91 13.84
C LYS A 439 13.01 8.34 14.21
N GLU A 440 11.73 8.66 14.29
CA GLU A 440 11.24 9.98 14.73
C GLU A 440 11.75 10.35 16.12
N LEU A 441 11.66 9.41 17.07
CA LEU A 441 12.16 9.62 18.43
C LEU A 441 13.69 9.84 18.45
N ALA A 442 14.43 9.07 17.66
CA ALA A 442 15.87 9.22 17.55
C ALA A 442 16.26 10.57 16.94
N GLU A 443 15.69 10.93 15.78
CA GLU A 443 16.00 12.18 15.07
C GLU A 443 15.66 13.41 15.90
N ARG A 444 14.58 13.35 16.68
CA ARG A 444 14.14 14.46 17.52
C ARG A 444 15.19 14.88 18.55
N TYR A 445 15.94 13.94 19.12
CA TYR A 445 16.87 14.19 20.23
C TYR A 445 18.34 13.91 19.87
N GLU A 446 18.64 13.67 18.59
CA GLU A 446 19.97 13.29 18.10
C GLU A 446 21.00 14.42 18.20
N THR A 447 20.58 15.66 17.93
CA THR A 447 21.48 16.83 17.93
C THR A 447 21.08 17.79 19.05
N PRO A 448 21.77 17.74 20.20
CA PRO A 448 21.45 18.61 21.32
C PRO A 448 21.72 20.09 21.00
N LEU A 449 20.98 20.99 21.67
CA LEU A 449 21.07 22.44 21.48
C LEU A 449 22.51 23.00 21.53
N PRO A 450 23.41 22.57 22.43
CA PRO A 450 24.80 23.04 22.41
C PRO A 450 25.53 22.72 21.09
N LYS A 451 25.30 21.54 20.53
CA LYS A 451 25.90 21.11 19.26
C LYS A 451 25.30 21.84 18.07
N MET A 452 23.99 22.09 18.08
CA MET A 452 23.35 22.94 17.06
C MET A 452 23.91 24.37 17.08
N THR A 453 24.13 24.93 18.27
CA THR A 453 24.70 26.27 18.45
C THR A 453 26.10 26.37 17.88
N GLU A 454 26.94 25.34 18.11
CA GLU A 454 28.28 25.25 17.54
C GLU A 454 28.26 25.15 16.00
N GLN A 455 27.38 24.33 15.44
CA GLN A 455 27.22 24.20 13.99
C GLN A 455 26.74 25.50 13.34
N VAL A 456 25.79 26.20 13.96
CA VAL A 456 25.32 27.50 13.49
C VAL A 456 26.48 28.50 13.47
N ALA A 457 27.27 28.57 14.55
CA ALA A 457 28.43 29.46 14.61
C ALA A 457 29.48 29.12 13.53
N GLU A 458 29.71 27.83 13.25
CA GLU A 458 30.62 27.39 12.19
C GLU A 458 30.11 27.80 10.80
N LEU A 459 28.83 27.56 10.50
CA LEU A 459 28.19 27.89 9.24
C LEU A 459 28.12 29.40 9.02
N GLU A 460 27.76 30.17 10.06
CA GLU A 460 27.79 31.62 10.06
C GLU A 460 29.21 32.13 9.71
N GLY A 461 30.23 31.56 10.35
CA GLY A 461 31.63 31.87 10.02
C GLY A 461 32.01 31.59 8.56
N LYS A 462 31.46 30.52 7.95
CA LYS A 462 31.69 30.20 6.53
C LYS A 462 31.00 31.20 5.60
N VAL A 463 29.75 31.57 5.88
CA VAL A 463 28.99 32.56 5.12
C VAL A 463 29.66 33.93 5.19
N ASN A 464 30.08 34.35 6.39
CA ASN A 464 30.75 35.63 6.59
C ASN A 464 32.03 35.72 5.73
N LYS A 465 32.86 34.67 5.73
CA LYS A 465 34.04 34.58 4.86
C LYS A 465 33.71 34.64 3.36
N HIS A 466 32.56 34.11 2.93
CA HIS A 466 32.16 34.15 1.53
C HIS A 466 31.72 35.55 1.10
N LEU A 467 30.94 36.23 1.93
CA LEU A 467 30.50 37.59 1.67
C LEU A 467 31.68 38.58 1.66
N GLU A 468 32.66 38.40 2.56
CA GLU A 468 33.92 39.17 2.53
C GLU A 468 34.67 38.98 1.20
N ARG A 469 34.76 37.75 0.68
CA ARG A 469 35.36 37.46 -0.64
C ARG A 469 34.59 38.10 -1.80
N MET A 470 33.30 38.34 -1.63
CA MET A 470 32.44 39.02 -2.61
C MET A 470 32.49 40.55 -2.48
N GLY A 471 33.24 41.09 -1.52
CA GLY A 471 33.40 42.53 -1.31
C GLY A 471 32.27 43.19 -0.51
N PHE A 472 31.39 42.40 0.12
CA PHE A 472 30.39 42.92 1.05
C PHE A 472 30.99 42.98 2.46
N SER A 473 30.71 44.07 3.18
CA SER A 473 31.08 44.25 4.59
C SER A 473 29.87 44.80 5.35
N TRP A 474 29.51 44.14 6.45
CA TRP A 474 28.37 44.48 7.30
C TRP A 474 28.77 44.23 8.77
N MET A 475 29.71 45.06 9.26
CA MET A 475 29.94 45.21 10.69
C MET A 475 29.38 46.55 11.15
#